data_AF-A0A1F4BPQ7-F1
#
_entry.id   AF-A0A1F4BPQ7-F1
#
_cell.length_a   1.000
_cell.length_b   1.000
_cell.length_c   1.000
_cell.angle_alpha   90.00
_cell.angle_beta   90.00
_cell.angle_gamma   90.00
#
_symmetry.space_group_name_H-M   'P 1'
#
loop_
_entity.id
_entity.type
_entity.pdbx_description
1 polymer ?
#
loop_
_entity_poly.entity_id
_entity_poly.type
_entity_poly.pdbx_seq_one_letter_code
_entity_poly.pdbx_strand_id
1 'polypeptide(L)'
;MDLRLMKDSGVIERMKRLVSRDLFPASLGIEFVDGGLGRAVVQLAVSERHLNCNGSCHGGVIFALADTAFGLASNSHGLLAAGIDAHITYHVAGKLNDVLTATATEVSRNRKLGVYRMDV
;
A
#
# COMPACT_ATOMS: atom_id res chain seq x y z
N MET A 1 -11.49 -4.59 28.22
CA MET A 1 -10.73 -4.34 26.98
C MET A 1 -11.73 -4.03 25.88
N ASP A 2 -11.54 -2.95 25.11
CA ASP A 2 -12.51 -2.43 24.12
C ASP A 2 -12.68 -3.38 22.91
N LEU A 3 -13.93 -3.68 22.53
CA LEU A 3 -14.25 -4.51 21.35
C LEU A 3 -13.72 -3.91 20.03
N ARG A 4 -13.54 -2.59 19.94
CA ARG A 4 -12.95 -1.94 18.76
C ARG A 4 -11.48 -2.30 18.59
N LEU A 5 -10.70 -2.24 19.69
CA LEU A 5 -9.29 -2.62 19.71
C LEU A 5 -9.06 -4.09 19.32
N MET A 6 -9.98 -4.99 19.70
CA MET A 6 -9.90 -6.41 19.32
C MET A 6 -10.22 -6.66 17.84
N LYS A 7 -11.16 -5.91 17.26
CA LYS A 7 -11.48 -5.98 15.82
C LYS A 7 -10.31 -5.46 14.97
N ASP A 8 -9.70 -4.35 15.37
CA ASP A 8 -8.57 -3.76 14.65
C ASP A 8 -7.34 -4.68 14.69
N SER A 9 -7.09 -5.34 15.84
CA SER A 9 -6.03 -6.33 15.97
C SER A 9 -6.16 -7.50 14.98
N GLY A 10 -7.38 -8.01 14.79
CA GLY A 10 -7.63 -9.12 13.84
C GLY A 10 -7.46 -8.72 12.37
N VAL A 11 -7.74 -7.46 12.03
CA VAL A 11 -7.58 -6.92 10.66
C VAL A 11 -6.11 -6.70 10.34
N ILE A 12 -5.35 -6.08 11.25
CA ILE A 12 -3.91 -5.87 11.09
C ILE A 12 -3.20 -7.21 10.91
N GLU A 13 -3.56 -8.21 11.71
CA GLU A 13 -2.96 -9.55 11.63
C GLU A 13 -3.29 -10.27 10.32
N ARG A 14 -4.48 -10.02 9.74
CA ARG A 14 -4.80 -10.46 8.37
C ARG A 14 -3.93 -9.76 7.34
N MET A 15 -3.74 -8.44 7.45
CA MET A 15 -2.93 -7.66 6.50
C MET A 15 -1.47 -8.10 6.53
N LYS A 16 -0.91 -8.35 7.73
CA LYS A 16 0.42 -8.95 7.90
C LYS A 16 0.57 -10.27 7.16
N ARG A 17 -0.44 -11.15 7.23
CA ARG A 17 -0.45 -12.41 6.48
C ARG A 17 -0.58 -12.24 4.96
N LEU A 18 -1.29 -11.20 4.51
CA LEU A 18 -1.41 -10.92 3.08
C LEU A 18 -0.06 -10.45 2.53
N VAL A 19 0.54 -9.43 3.15
CA VAL A 19 1.83 -8.88 2.69
C VAL A 19 2.96 -9.91 2.82
N SER A 20 2.96 -10.77 3.84
CA SER A 20 3.99 -11.80 4.00
C SER A 20 3.97 -12.88 2.91
N ARG A 21 2.88 -12.98 2.14
CA ARG A 21 2.74 -13.91 1.03
C ARG A 21 3.05 -13.26 -0.32
N ASP A 22 3.20 -11.95 -0.35
CA ASP A 22 3.49 -11.20 -1.56
C ASP A 22 5.01 -10.93 -1.66
N LEU A 23 5.66 -11.71 -2.53
CA LEU A 23 7.12 -11.66 -2.68
C LEU A 23 7.59 -10.43 -3.46
N PHE A 24 6.72 -9.82 -4.27
CA PHE A 24 7.11 -8.70 -5.12
C PHE A 24 7.37 -7.41 -4.31
N PRO A 25 6.48 -6.93 -3.43
CA PRO A 25 6.75 -5.80 -2.55
C PRO A 25 7.97 -6.03 -1.65
N ALA A 26 8.13 -7.26 -1.12
CA ALA A 26 9.30 -7.63 -0.33
C ALA A 26 10.61 -7.52 -1.14
N SER A 27 10.61 -7.92 -2.41
CA SER A 27 11.77 -7.76 -3.31
C SER A 27 12.15 -6.30 -3.54
N LEU A 28 11.18 -5.38 -3.50
CA LEU A 28 11.39 -3.93 -3.56
C LEU A 28 11.76 -3.33 -2.19
N GLY A 29 11.64 -4.08 -1.10
CA GLY A 29 11.87 -3.57 0.26
C GLY A 29 10.72 -2.69 0.76
N ILE A 30 9.51 -2.97 0.29
CA ILE A 30 8.28 -2.35 0.81
C ILE A 30 7.91 -3.04 2.13
N GLU A 31 7.64 -2.25 3.15
CA GLU A 31 7.29 -2.72 4.49
C GLU A 31 5.90 -2.23 4.91
N PHE A 32 5.14 -3.09 5.57
CA PHE A 32 3.87 -2.71 6.19
C PHE A 32 4.12 -1.97 7.51
N VAL A 33 3.52 -0.80 7.66
CA VAL A 33 3.70 0.09 8.82
C VAL A 33 2.48 0.04 9.74
N ASP A 34 1.29 0.27 9.19
CA ASP A 34 0.04 0.37 9.95
C ASP A 34 -1.17 0.10 9.05
N GLY A 35 -2.32 -0.22 9.64
CA GLY A 35 -3.53 -0.50 8.88
C GLY A 35 -4.77 -0.74 9.72
N GLY A 36 -5.88 -0.89 9.02
CA GLY A 36 -7.20 -1.14 9.60
C GLY A 36 -8.24 -1.38 8.50
N LEU A 37 -9.52 -1.42 8.87
CA LEU A 37 -10.58 -1.58 7.88
C LEU A 37 -10.56 -0.43 6.88
N GLY A 38 -10.38 -0.76 5.61
CA GLY A 38 -10.32 0.19 4.50
C GLY A 38 -9.07 1.07 4.48
N ARG A 39 -8.05 0.82 5.31
CA ARG A 39 -6.84 1.65 5.38
C ARG A 39 -5.57 0.82 5.48
N ALA A 40 -4.52 1.22 4.77
CA ALA A 40 -3.19 0.63 4.91
C ALA A 40 -2.11 1.69 4.72
N VAL A 41 -1.00 1.55 5.44
CA VAL A 41 0.21 2.35 5.33
C VAL A 41 1.39 1.44 5.08
N VAL A 42 2.16 1.72 4.04
CA VAL A 42 3.39 1.01 3.69
C VAL A 42 4.51 2.01 3.41
N GLN A 43 5.75 1.58 3.58
CA GLN A 43 6.94 2.41 3.37
C GLN A 43 8.00 1.72 2.51
N LEU A 44 8.81 2.52 1.83
CA LEU A 44 9.99 2.08 1.11
C LEU A 44 11.10 3.12 1.23
N ALA A 45 12.28 2.69 1.66
CA ALA A 45 13.50 3.49 1.56
C ALA A 45 14.06 3.41 0.12
N VAL A 46 14.19 4.56 -0.53
CA VAL A 46 14.72 4.65 -1.89
C VAL A 46 16.22 4.35 -1.87
N SER A 47 16.63 3.32 -2.63
CA SER A 47 18.02 2.93 -2.81
C SER A 47 18.40 2.99 -4.29
N GLU A 48 19.67 2.78 -4.61
CA GLU A 48 20.17 2.87 -6.00
C GLU A 48 19.40 1.97 -6.98
N ARG A 49 18.97 0.78 -6.53
CA ARG A 49 18.20 -0.16 -7.38
C ARG A 49 16.80 0.34 -7.74
N HIS A 50 16.30 1.38 -7.05
CA HIS A 50 14.98 1.97 -7.28
C HIS A 50 15.03 3.16 -8.25
N LEU A 51 16.23 3.61 -8.62
CA LEU A 51 16.38 4.81 -9.45
C LEU A 51 16.06 4.52 -10.92
N ASN A 52 15.52 5.52 -11.60
CA ASN A 52 15.37 5.56 -13.05
C ASN A 52 16.61 6.18 -13.72
N CYS A 53 16.56 6.31 -15.05
CA CYS A 53 17.64 6.90 -15.85
C CYS A 53 17.98 8.35 -15.50
N ASN A 54 17.09 9.06 -14.79
CA ASN A 54 17.28 10.44 -14.37
C ASN A 54 17.73 10.56 -12.89
N GLY A 55 18.07 9.43 -12.25
CA GLY A 55 18.54 9.41 -10.86
C GLY A 55 17.48 9.69 -9.80
N SER A 56 16.19 9.69 -10.16
CA SER A 56 15.06 9.77 -9.23
C SER A 56 14.40 8.40 -9.07
N CYS A 57 13.59 8.20 -8.04
CA CYS A 57 12.83 6.96 -7.86
C CYS A 57 11.97 6.69 -9.10
N HIS A 58 12.05 5.47 -9.62
CA HIS A 58 11.30 5.05 -10.80
C HIS A 58 9.79 5.11 -10.52
N GLY A 59 9.01 5.65 -11.47
CA GLY A 59 7.56 5.79 -11.33
C GLY A 59 6.88 4.44 -11.06
N GLY A 60 7.35 3.37 -11.69
CA GLY A 60 6.88 2.01 -11.41
C GLY A 60 7.12 1.51 -9.97
N VAL A 61 8.17 2.00 -9.28
CA VAL A 61 8.41 1.68 -7.86
C VAL A 61 7.42 2.44 -6.98
N ILE A 62 7.18 3.73 -7.28
CA ILE A 62 6.17 4.55 -6.58
C ILE A 62 4.77 3.95 -6.78
N PHE A 63 4.44 3.51 -8.00
CA PHE A 63 3.18 2.85 -8.29
C PHE A 63 3.06 1.52 -7.54
N ALA A 64 4.10 0.67 -7.53
CA ALA A 64 4.09 -0.58 -6.76
C ALA A 64 3.90 -0.33 -5.25
N LEU A 65 4.49 0.73 -4.70
CA LEU A 65 4.27 1.15 -3.32
C LEU A 65 2.80 1.53 -3.07
N ALA A 66 2.21 2.36 -3.95
CA ALA A 66 0.81 2.74 -3.88
C ALA A 66 -0.14 1.53 -4.01
N ASP A 67 0.12 0.65 -4.98
CA ASP A 67 -0.67 -0.55 -5.27
C ASP A 67 -0.60 -1.56 -4.12
N THR A 68 0.56 -1.71 -3.48
CA THR A 68 0.69 -2.54 -2.27
C THR A 68 -0.22 -2.03 -1.15
N ALA A 69 -0.20 -0.71 -0.89
CA ALA A 69 -1.09 -0.10 0.09
C ALA A 69 -2.58 -0.29 -0.30
N PHE A 70 -2.92 -0.09 -1.56
CA PHE A 70 -4.27 -0.30 -2.10
C PHE A 70 -4.75 -1.75 -1.94
N GLY A 71 -3.92 -2.73 -2.30
CA GLY A 71 -4.21 -4.15 -2.14
C GLY A 71 -4.48 -4.51 -0.68
N LEU A 72 -3.66 -4.02 0.26
CA LEU A 72 -3.87 -4.27 1.68
C LEU A 72 -5.14 -3.60 2.21
N ALA A 73 -5.39 -2.35 1.85
CA ALA A 73 -6.59 -1.62 2.29
C ALA A 73 -7.87 -2.26 1.75
N SER A 74 -7.90 -2.63 0.46
CA SER A 74 -9.08 -3.20 -0.18
C SER A 74 -9.42 -4.61 0.31
N ASN A 75 -8.40 -5.41 0.63
CA ASN A 75 -8.56 -6.77 1.15
C ASN A 75 -8.71 -6.84 2.68
N SER A 76 -8.63 -5.70 3.39
CA SER A 76 -8.78 -5.63 4.85
C SER A 76 -10.13 -6.19 5.36
N HIS A 77 -11.19 -6.05 4.54
CA HIS A 77 -12.54 -6.57 4.81
C HIS A 77 -12.66 -8.11 4.71
N GLY A 78 -11.60 -8.81 4.33
CA GLY A 78 -11.53 -10.28 4.33
C GLY A 78 -12.05 -10.97 3.06
N LEU A 79 -12.46 -10.20 2.05
CA LEU A 79 -12.77 -10.72 0.71
C LEU A 79 -11.61 -10.37 -0.22
N LEU A 80 -11.09 -11.37 -0.95
CA LEU A 80 -10.06 -11.12 -1.95
C LEU A 80 -10.65 -10.36 -3.15
N ALA A 81 -10.05 -9.23 -3.46
CA ALA A 81 -10.38 -8.36 -4.57
C ALA A 81 -9.13 -8.11 -5.42
N ALA A 82 -9.34 -7.97 -6.73
CA ALA A 82 -8.31 -7.59 -7.68
C ALA A 82 -8.53 -6.14 -8.13
N GLY A 83 -7.44 -5.39 -8.31
CA GLY A 83 -7.47 -4.10 -8.97
C GLY A 83 -7.88 -4.27 -10.44
N ILE A 84 -8.79 -3.42 -10.92
CA ILE A 84 -9.26 -3.43 -12.31
C ILE A 84 -8.97 -2.11 -13.04
N ASP A 85 -8.67 -1.06 -12.28
CA ASP A 85 -8.36 0.27 -12.78
C ASP A 85 -7.49 0.99 -11.74
N ALA A 86 -6.53 1.78 -12.21
CA ALA A 86 -5.73 2.65 -11.38
C ALA A 86 -5.23 3.85 -12.19
N HIS A 87 -5.33 5.04 -11.59
CA HIS A 87 -4.78 6.27 -12.14
C HIS A 87 -3.83 6.90 -11.13
N ILE A 88 -2.65 7.31 -11.59
CA ILE A 88 -1.62 7.93 -10.75
C ILE A 88 -1.15 9.24 -11.38
N THR A 89 -0.87 10.23 -10.53
CA THR A 89 -0.27 11.50 -10.93
C THR A 89 0.96 11.75 -10.05
N TYR A 90 2.09 12.04 -10.69
CA TYR A 90 3.35 12.30 -10.00
C TYR A 90 3.55 13.80 -9.82
N HIS A 91 3.50 14.29 -8.58
CA HIS A 91 3.62 15.72 -8.27
C HIS A 91 5.04 16.13 -7.87
N VAL A 92 5.78 15.24 -7.19
CA VAL A 92 7.13 15.49 -6.66
C VAL A 92 8.00 14.27 -6.95
N ALA A 93 9.27 14.50 -7.32
CA ALA A 93 10.22 13.43 -7.55
C ALA A 93 10.74 12.86 -6.21
N GLY A 94 10.68 11.54 -6.04
CA GLY A 94 11.36 10.83 -4.95
C GLY A 94 12.86 10.69 -5.25
N LYS A 95 13.71 10.91 -4.25
CA LYS A 95 15.17 10.94 -4.38
C LYS A 95 15.81 9.77 -3.66
N LEU A 96 17.06 9.49 -4.01
CA LEU A 96 17.89 8.52 -3.28
C LEU A 96 17.91 8.87 -1.77
N ASN A 97 17.77 7.86 -0.93
CA ASN A 97 17.68 7.94 0.54
C ASN A 97 16.38 8.54 1.11
N ASP A 98 15.41 8.95 0.27
CA ASP A 98 14.07 9.28 0.78
C ASP A 98 13.39 8.03 1.35
N VAL A 99 12.52 8.22 2.33
CA VAL A 99 11.56 7.20 2.76
C VAL A 99 10.18 7.60 2.25
N LEU A 100 9.72 6.90 1.22
CA LEU A 100 8.39 7.12 0.65
C LEU A 100 7.36 6.37 1.49
N THR A 101 6.21 7.01 1.74
CA THR A 101 5.12 6.44 2.56
C THR A 101 3.82 6.47 1.77
N ALA A 102 3.32 5.30 1.35
CA ALA A 102 2.00 5.23 0.74
C ALA A 102 0.93 4.97 1.78
N THR A 103 -0.11 5.80 1.79
CA THR A 103 -1.34 5.57 2.57
C THR A 103 -2.51 5.36 1.61
N ALA A 104 -3.14 4.19 1.70
CA ALA A 104 -4.41 3.91 1.03
C ALA A 104 -5.57 4.10 2.00
N THR A 105 -6.64 4.75 1.55
CA THR A 105 -7.89 4.94 2.30
C THR A 105 -9.11 4.66 1.42
N GLU A 106 -10.06 3.89 1.94
CA GLU A 106 -11.35 3.63 1.30
C GLU A 106 -12.15 4.94 1.14
N VAL A 107 -12.54 5.24 -0.10
CA VAL A 107 -13.38 6.39 -0.44
C VAL A 107 -14.85 5.95 -0.51
N SER A 108 -15.12 4.82 -1.16
CA SER A 108 -16.45 4.23 -1.21
C SER A 108 -16.38 2.73 -1.47
N ARG A 109 -17.41 2.01 -1.03
CA ARG A 109 -17.48 0.56 -1.25
C ARG A 109 -18.94 0.09 -1.34
N ASN A 110 -19.18 -0.82 -2.27
CA ASN A 110 -20.39 -1.62 -2.34
C ASN A 110 -20.03 -3.11 -2.45
N ARG A 111 -21.03 -3.96 -2.75
CA ARG A 111 -20.83 -5.42 -2.85
C ARG A 111 -19.90 -5.86 -3.99
N LYS A 112 -19.77 -5.07 -5.05
CA LYS A 112 -19.04 -5.41 -6.27
C LYS A 112 -17.74 -4.61 -6.46
N LEU A 113 -17.73 -3.34 -6.06
CA LEU A 113 -16.64 -2.41 -6.32
C LEU A 113 -16.30 -1.60 -5.06
N GLY A 114 -15.03 -1.26 -4.93
CA GLY A 114 -14.53 -0.28 -3.98
C GLY A 114 -13.62 0.71 -4.68
N VAL A 115 -13.64 1.95 -4.20
CA VAL A 115 -12.79 3.04 -4.66
C VAL A 115 -11.90 3.45 -3.50
N TYR A 116 -10.60 3.56 -3.76
CA TYR A 116 -9.60 3.90 -2.78
C TYR A 116 -8.77 5.06 -3.30
N ARG A 117 -8.33 5.93 -2.39
CA ARG A 117 -7.36 6.97 -2.68
C ARG A 117 -6.03 6.55 -2.08
N MET A 118 -4.96 6.73 -2.85
CA MET A 118 -3.59 6.51 -2.41
C MET A 118 -2.85 7.83 -2.46
N ASP A 119 -2.22 8.18 -1.36
CA ASP A 119 -1.35 9.35 -1.22
C ASP A 119 0.06 8.80 -0.90
N VAL A 120 1.09 9.24 -1.64
CA VAL A 120 2.49 8.76 -1.55
C VAL A 120 3.46 9.90 -1.31
#